data_AF-A0AA95KMF5-F1
#
_entry.id   AF-A0AA95KMF5-F1
#
_cell.length_a   1.000
_cell.length_b   1.000
_cell.length_c   1.000
_cell.angle_alpha   90.00
_cell.angle_beta   90.00
_cell.angle_gamma   90.00
#
_symmetry.space_group_name_H-M   'P 1'
#
loop_
_entity.id
_entity.type
_entity.pdbx_description
1 polymer ?
#
loop_
_entity_poly.entity_id
_entity_poly.type
_entity_poly.pdbx_seq_one_letter_code
_entity_poly.pdbx_strand_id
1 'polypeptide(L)'
;MPNLPSSAISRLLEQLSVLEDPRQQAKVLYPLPEILLLGLAGSLAGADDVVEMVRWAKLNADFLRRYYPYARGFPSHDTVSDVFNALNAKLFSELFIRWTNSLSAGEADLLNIDGKTSRRSGGNGQNPLHLVSAWANQQNLVLGQEATDQKSNEITAIPALLRKLDIEGCLITIDAMGTQKAIAKQIVEAGGDYLLAVKDNQKTLAEDIALFFEKPPAGYVLDEDTLVEKDHGRLETRRCRICTDVAWLEQRQEWVGLASIICIESWVEKAGKSTYSIRHYICSLAMIAKAAQYAVRSHWAIENKLHWVLDVLMREDLARNRSNHGAHNLAILRHMGTNLLRNDKTNKHSLKVRRKQAGWSTDYLAQLLEQVM
;
A
#
# COMPACT_ATOMS: atom_id res chain seq x y z
N MET A 1 -10.57 -11.83 -30.69
CA MET A 1 -9.55 -12.32 -29.74
C MET A 1 -9.81 -13.79 -29.49
N PRO A 2 -8.80 -14.69 -29.47
CA PRO A 2 -9.02 -16.05 -29.01
C PRO A 2 -9.45 -16.03 -27.55
N ASN A 3 -10.41 -16.89 -27.17
CA ASN A 3 -10.92 -17.05 -25.81
C ASN A 3 -9.78 -17.51 -24.89
N LEU A 4 -9.08 -16.55 -24.28
CA LEU A 4 -8.22 -16.81 -23.13
C LEU A 4 -9.14 -17.09 -21.93
N PRO A 5 -8.90 -18.13 -21.12
CA PRO A 5 -9.61 -18.33 -19.87
C PRO A 5 -9.48 -17.07 -18.99
N SER A 6 -10.45 -16.81 -18.09
CA SER A 6 -10.51 -15.63 -17.20
C SER A 6 -9.34 -15.58 -16.19
N SER A 7 -8.13 -15.35 -16.70
CA SER A 7 -6.89 -15.21 -15.96
C SER A 7 -6.69 -13.77 -15.49
N ALA A 8 -5.85 -13.56 -14.46
CA ALA A 8 -5.51 -12.23 -13.98
C ALA A 8 -4.99 -11.30 -15.11
N ILE A 9 -4.22 -11.85 -16.06
CA ILE A 9 -3.76 -11.11 -17.23
C ILE A 9 -4.91 -10.79 -18.19
N SER A 10 -5.82 -11.71 -18.48
CA SER A 10 -6.95 -11.42 -19.37
C SER A 10 -7.81 -10.27 -18.85
N ARG A 11 -8.12 -10.26 -17.53
CA ARG A 11 -8.84 -9.16 -16.89
C ARG A 11 -8.05 -7.87 -16.90
N LEU A 12 -6.75 -7.93 -16.63
CA LEU A 12 -5.88 -6.77 -16.73
C LEU A 12 -5.92 -6.21 -18.15
N LEU A 13 -5.72 -7.03 -19.17
CA LEU A 13 -5.70 -6.61 -20.57
C LEU A 13 -7.03 -6.00 -21.03
N GLU A 14 -8.16 -6.58 -20.60
CA GLU A 14 -9.48 -6.02 -20.83
C GLU A 14 -9.64 -4.64 -20.16
N GLN A 15 -9.25 -4.52 -18.89
CA GLN A 15 -9.32 -3.26 -18.17
C GLN A 15 -8.39 -2.19 -18.76
N LEU A 16 -7.19 -2.58 -19.21
CA LEU A 16 -6.24 -1.68 -19.87
C LEU A 16 -6.77 -1.13 -21.19
N SER A 17 -7.70 -1.82 -21.86
CA SER A 17 -8.33 -1.32 -23.09
C SER A 17 -9.20 -0.07 -22.87
N VAL A 18 -9.59 0.20 -21.62
CA VAL A 18 -10.38 1.38 -21.23
C VAL A 18 -9.50 2.62 -21.06
N LEU A 19 -8.17 2.48 -20.98
CA LEU A 19 -7.27 3.64 -20.94
C LEU A 19 -7.29 4.37 -22.27
N GLU A 20 -7.63 5.66 -22.19
CA GLU A 20 -7.38 6.57 -23.30
C GLU A 20 -5.88 6.67 -23.54
N ASP A 21 -5.47 6.44 -24.79
CA ASP A 21 -4.07 6.58 -25.19
C ASP A 21 -3.76 8.08 -25.38
N PRO A 22 -2.92 8.68 -24.52
CA PRO A 22 -2.67 10.13 -24.52
C PRO A 22 -1.86 10.60 -25.74
N ARG A 23 -1.39 9.66 -26.58
CA ARG A 23 -0.58 9.96 -27.75
C ARG A 23 -1.45 10.38 -28.93
N GLN A 24 -0.83 11.13 -29.85
CA GLN A 24 -1.45 11.46 -31.13
C GLN A 24 -1.70 10.18 -31.93
N GLN A 25 -2.96 9.78 -32.10
CA GLN A 25 -3.36 8.49 -32.68
C GLN A 25 -2.71 8.20 -34.05
N ALA A 26 -2.59 9.21 -34.91
CA ALA A 26 -1.94 9.08 -36.22
C ALA A 26 -0.44 8.71 -36.17
N LYS A 27 0.21 8.86 -35.00
CA LYS A 27 1.63 8.59 -34.76
C LYS A 27 1.86 7.38 -33.86
N VAL A 28 0.80 6.66 -33.46
CA VAL A 28 0.91 5.47 -32.62
C VAL A 28 1.40 4.30 -33.47
N LEU A 29 2.64 3.89 -33.24
CA LEU A 29 3.24 2.69 -33.85
C LEU A 29 3.07 1.44 -32.97
N TYR A 30 3.08 1.63 -31.65
CA TYR A 30 3.03 0.56 -30.66
C TYR A 30 1.76 0.72 -29.82
N PRO A 31 0.81 -0.23 -29.87
CA PRO A 31 -0.40 -0.21 -29.06
C PRO A 31 -0.11 0.00 -27.57
N LEU A 32 -0.94 0.79 -26.87
CA LEU A 32 -0.77 1.03 -25.44
C LEU A 32 -0.73 -0.27 -24.60
N PRO A 33 -1.61 -1.27 -24.83
CA PRO A 33 -1.57 -2.52 -24.06
C PRO A 33 -0.26 -3.30 -24.21
N GLU A 34 0.39 -3.25 -25.37
CA GLU A 34 1.69 -3.88 -25.60
C GLU A 34 2.79 -3.24 -24.74
N ILE A 35 2.75 -1.92 -24.58
CA ILE A 35 3.70 -1.16 -23.76
C ILE A 35 3.47 -1.42 -22.27
N LEU A 36 2.21 -1.47 -21.84
CA LEU A 36 1.86 -1.72 -20.44
C LEU A 36 2.22 -3.15 -20.02
N LEU A 37 1.91 -4.15 -20.87
CA LEU A 37 2.33 -5.54 -20.62
C LEU A 37 3.85 -5.66 -20.55
N LEU A 38 4.57 -4.99 -21.46
CA LEU A 38 6.03 -4.94 -21.45
C LEU A 38 6.56 -4.39 -20.13
N GLY A 39 6.00 -3.28 -19.65
CA GLY A 39 6.39 -2.65 -18.39
C GLY A 39 6.14 -3.55 -17.17
N LEU A 40 4.95 -4.18 -17.09
CA LEU A 40 4.61 -5.08 -16.00
C LEU A 40 5.48 -6.35 -15.99
N ALA A 41 5.61 -7.01 -17.14
CA ALA A 41 6.40 -8.23 -17.25
C ALA A 41 7.88 -7.97 -16.99
N GLY A 42 8.42 -6.86 -17.50
CA GLY A 42 9.77 -6.40 -17.18
C GLY A 42 9.96 -6.14 -15.69
N SER A 43 9.03 -5.42 -15.05
CA SER A 43 9.08 -5.15 -13.60
C SER A 43 9.10 -6.44 -12.76
N LEU A 44 8.23 -7.41 -13.10
CA LEU A 44 8.19 -8.74 -12.47
C LEU A 44 9.48 -9.51 -12.68
N ALA A 45 10.07 -9.42 -13.87
CA ALA A 45 11.31 -10.09 -14.24
C ALA A 45 12.58 -9.45 -13.63
N GLY A 46 12.44 -8.39 -12.84
CA GLY A 46 13.56 -7.73 -12.18
C GLY A 46 14.17 -6.56 -12.96
N ALA A 47 13.53 -6.08 -14.03
CA ALA A 47 13.92 -4.84 -14.68
C ALA A 47 13.37 -3.65 -13.87
N ASP A 48 14.28 -2.83 -13.32
CA ASP A 48 13.95 -1.78 -12.35
C ASP A 48 13.69 -0.41 -13.01
N ASP A 49 14.11 -0.24 -14.26
CA ASP A 49 13.89 0.95 -15.07
C ASP A 49 13.47 0.64 -16.52
N VAL A 50 13.05 1.66 -17.25
CA VAL A 50 12.53 1.54 -18.62
C VAL A 50 13.56 1.01 -19.61
N VAL A 51 14.85 1.31 -19.41
CA VAL A 51 15.93 0.84 -20.27
C VAL A 51 16.08 -0.68 -20.10
N GLU A 52 16.12 -1.14 -18.85
CA GLU A 52 16.15 -2.55 -18.51
C GLU A 52 14.88 -3.27 -19.02
N MET A 53 13.70 -2.67 -18.87
CA MET A 53 12.43 -3.26 -19.32
C MET A 53 12.43 -3.50 -20.83
N VAL A 54 12.86 -2.51 -21.62
CA VAL A 54 12.96 -2.65 -23.08
C VAL A 54 14.03 -3.66 -23.47
N ARG A 55 15.18 -3.69 -22.77
CA ARG A 55 16.22 -4.69 -23.03
C ARG A 55 15.71 -6.10 -22.74
N TRP A 56 15.04 -6.30 -21.61
CA TRP A 56 14.42 -7.56 -21.22
C TRP A 56 13.38 -8.01 -22.24
N ALA A 57 12.51 -7.11 -22.70
CA ALA A 57 11.46 -7.40 -23.67
C ALA A 57 12.02 -7.90 -25.01
N LYS A 58 13.10 -7.29 -25.50
CA LYS A 58 13.78 -7.73 -26.72
C LYS A 58 14.40 -9.12 -26.59
N LEU A 59 14.92 -9.47 -25.41
CA LEU A 59 15.47 -10.80 -25.12
C LEU A 59 14.38 -11.87 -24.91
N ASN A 60 13.18 -11.46 -24.48
CA ASN A 60 12.06 -12.35 -24.18
C ASN A 60 10.88 -12.11 -25.15
N ALA A 61 11.20 -11.83 -26.42
CA ALA A 61 10.22 -11.46 -27.43
C ALA A 61 9.14 -12.54 -27.63
N ASP A 62 9.55 -13.80 -27.67
CA ASP A 62 8.65 -14.94 -27.91
C ASP A 62 7.68 -15.15 -26.75
N PHE A 63 8.09 -14.80 -25.52
CA PHE A 63 7.20 -14.83 -24.36
C PHE A 63 6.11 -13.76 -24.47
N LEU A 64 6.49 -12.51 -24.73
CA LEU A 64 5.54 -11.41 -24.88
C LEU A 64 4.57 -11.65 -26.05
N ARG A 65 5.06 -12.31 -27.11
CA ARG A 65 4.26 -12.71 -28.28
C ARG A 65 3.17 -13.74 -28.01
N ARG A 66 3.18 -14.40 -26.84
CA ARG A 66 2.07 -15.26 -26.38
C ARG A 66 0.80 -14.45 -26.11
N TYR A 67 0.93 -13.18 -25.74
CA TYR A 67 -0.18 -12.32 -25.33
C TYR A 67 -0.57 -11.27 -26.38
N TYR A 68 0.42 -10.65 -27.03
CA TYR A 68 0.20 -9.64 -28.08
C TYR A 68 1.14 -9.82 -29.26
N PRO A 69 0.77 -9.40 -30.49
CA PRO A 69 1.58 -9.68 -31.67
C PRO A 69 2.93 -8.92 -31.71
N TYR A 70 3.02 -7.71 -31.14
CA TYR A 70 4.19 -6.83 -31.30
C TYR A 70 4.60 -6.66 -32.77
N ALA A 71 3.60 -6.38 -33.64
CA ALA A 71 3.75 -6.41 -35.09
C ALA A 71 4.79 -5.42 -35.65
N ARG A 72 5.04 -4.31 -34.93
CA ARG A 72 6.06 -3.31 -35.24
C ARG A 72 7.37 -3.52 -34.47
N GLY A 73 7.54 -4.67 -33.83
CA GLY A 73 8.64 -4.96 -32.91
C GLY A 73 8.47 -4.29 -31.55
N PHE A 74 9.57 -4.04 -30.86
CA PHE A 74 9.57 -3.43 -29.53
C PHE A 74 9.95 -1.95 -29.57
N PRO A 75 9.27 -1.08 -28.81
CA PRO A 75 9.57 0.35 -28.74
C PRO A 75 10.99 0.61 -28.20
N SER A 76 11.49 1.83 -28.44
CA SER A 76 12.69 2.32 -27.72
C SER A 76 12.35 2.63 -26.26
N HIS A 77 13.38 2.75 -25.42
CA HIS A 77 13.19 3.16 -24.03
C HIS A 77 12.62 4.58 -23.92
N ASP A 78 12.94 5.47 -24.86
CA ASP A 78 12.33 6.80 -24.95
C ASP A 78 10.83 6.72 -25.20
N THR A 79 10.39 5.91 -26.17
CA THR A 79 8.96 5.74 -26.46
C THR A 79 8.18 5.18 -25.26
N VAL A 80 8.76 4.21 -24.55
CA VAL A 80 8.12 3.66 -23.33
C VAL A 80 8.09 4.72 -22.23
N SER A 81 9.18 5.45 -22.03
CA SER A 81 9.26 6.54 -21.05
C SER A 81 8.21 7.62 -21.34
N ASP A 82 8.09 8.08 -22.59
CA ASP A 82 7.12 9.09 -23.01
C ASP A 82 5.67 8.66 -22.74
N VAL A 83 5.36 7.40 -23.00
CA VAL A 83 4.03 6.83 -22.71
C VAL A 83 3.75 6.85 -21.21
N PHE A 84 4.66 6.35 -20.37
CA PHE A 84 4.47 6.37 -18.92
C PHE A 84 4.48 7.80 -18.34
N ASN A 85 5.17 8.74 -18.97
CA ASN A 85 5.15 10.14 -18.57
C ASN A 85 3.82 10.82 -18.91
N ALA A 86 3.20 10.46 -20.04
CA ALA A 86 1.97 11.07 -20.55
C ALA A 86 0.69 10.40 -20.03
N LEU A 87 0.75 9.14 -19.60
CA LEU A 87 -0.42 8.39 -19.15
C LEU A 87 -1.07 9.06 -17.94
N ASN A 88 -2.40 9.22 -18.00
CA ASN A 88 -3.17 9.82 -16.92
C ASN A 88 -3.09 8.93 -15.67
N ALA A 89 -2.34 9.39 -14.66
CA ALA A 89 -2.08 8.60 -13.48
C ALA A 89 -3.32 8.34 -12.62
N LYS A 90 -4.32 9.24 -12.66
CA LYS A 90 -5.57 9.04 -11.93
C LYS A 90 -6.36 7.87 -12.52
N LEU A 91 -6.54 7.86 -13.85
CA LEU A 91 -7.21 6.77 -14.54
C LEU A 91 -6.45 5.46 -14.38
N PHE A 92 -5.12 5.50 -14.41
CA PHE A 92 -4.32 4.29 -14.21
C PHE A 92 -4.41 3.76 -12.78
N SER A 93 -4.47 4.64 -11.77
CA SER A 93 -4.72 4.25 -10.37
C SER A 93 -6.11 3.63 -10.17
N GLU A 94 -7.16 4.21 -10.78
CA GLU A 94 -8.52 3.65 -10.74
C GLU A 94 -8.59 2.25 -11.38
N LEU A 95 -7.84 2.02 -12.45
CA LEU A 95 -7.69 0.69 -13.05
C LEU A 95 -6.94 -0.28 -12.16
N PHE A 96 -5.86 0.18 -11.52
CA PHE A 96 -5.12 -0.62 -10.57
C PHE A 96 -6.00 -1.09 -9.40
N ILE A 97 -6.87 -0.21 -8.87
CA ILE A 97 -7.83 -0.56 -7.82
C ILE A 97 -8.83 -1.61 -8.32
N ARG A 98 -9.46 -1.37 -9.48
CA ARG A 98 -10.41 -2.34 -10.09
C ARG A 98 -9.76 -3.70 -10.37
N TRP A 99 -8.53 -3.70 -10.85
CA TRP A 99 -7.77 -4.92 -11.09
C TRP A 99 -7.46 -5.64 -9.78
N THR A 100 -7.01 -4.92 -8.75
CA THR A 100 -6.68 -5.54 -7.46
C THR A 100 -7.91 -6.12 -6.77
N ASN A 101 -9.06 -5.44 -6.83
CA ASN A 101 -10.33 -5.97 -6.31
C ASN A 101 -10.73 -7.27 -7.02
N SER A 102 -10.32 -7.47 -8.28
CA SER A 102 -10.53 -8.74 -8.96
C SER A 102 -9.62 -9.85 -8.44
N LEU A 103 -8.45 -9.53 -7.88
CA LEU A 103 -7.48 -10.49 -7.32
C LEU A 103 -7.80 -10.91 -5.89
N SER A 104 -8.52 -10.10 -5.11
CA SER A 104 -8.81 -10.38 -3.70
C SER A 104 -9.89 -11.44 -3.55
N ALA A 105 -9.55 -12.58 -2.95
CA ALA A 105 -10.47 -13.68 -2.65
C ALA A 105 -11.31 -13.49 -1.36
N GLY A 106 -11.56 -12.23 -0.95
CA GLY A 106 -12.33 -11.91 0.25
C GLY A 106 -12.18 -10.45 0.69
N GLU A 107 -13.08 -10.03 1.58
CA GLU A 107 -13.09 -8.68 2.18
C GLU A 107 -11.89 -8.50 3.13
N ALA A 108 -11.42 -7.25 3.28
CA ALA A 108 -10.22 -6.94 4.03
C ALA A 108 -10.54 -6.49 5.46
N ASP A 109 -10.48 -7.40 6.44
CA ASP A 109 -10.79 -7.05 7.85
C ASP A 109 -9.93 -5.93 8.44
N LEU A 110 -8.71 -5.73 7.94
CA LEU A 110 -7.76 -4.74 8.46
C LEU A 110 -6.99 -4.06 7.32
N LEU A 111 -7.27 -2.77 7.14
CA LEU A 111 -6.66 -1.93 6.12
C LEU A 111 -5.74 -0.89 6.77
N ASN A 112 -4.46 -0.93 6.44
CA ASN A 112 -3.47 0.02 6.93
C ASN A 112 -3.29 1.13 5.89
N ILE A 113 -3.43 2.38 6.29
CA ILE A 113 -3.19 3.54 5.44
C ILE A 113 -1.93 4.24 5.92
N ASP A 114 -0.94 4.34 5.04
CA ASP A 114 0.34 5.01 5.32
C ASP A 114 0.89 5.68 4.06
N GLY A 115 1.66 6.73 4.28
CA GLY A 115 2.30 7.50 3.23
C GLY A 115 3.78 7.16 3.03
N LYS A 116 4.20 7.03 1.77
CA LYS A 116 5.60 6.84 1.39
C LYS A 116 6.06 7.88 0.38
N THR A 117 7.23 8.46 0.63
CA THR A 117 7.91 9.33 -0.33
C THR A 117 8.98 8.55 -1.11
N SER A 118 8.91 8.58 -2.44
CA SER A 118 9.96 8.05 -3.32
C SER A 118 11.07 9.09 -3.48
N ARG A 119 12.16 8.97 -2.71
CA ARG A 119 13.08 10.09 -2.42
C ARG A 119 13.77 10.71 -3.62
N ARG A 120 13.99 9.96 -4.70
CA ARG A 120 14.78 10.40 -5.88
C ARG A 120 13.94 10.79 -7.10
N SER A 121 12.62 10.73 -6.95
CA SER A 121 11.65 11.13 -7.97
C SER A 121 11.47 12.64 -8.11
N GLY A 122 12.00 13.44 -7.17
CA GLY A 122 12.01 14.90 -7.25
C GLY A 122 13.11 15.45 -8.17
N GLY A 123 12.88 16.65 -8.73
CA GLY A 123 13.82 17.34 -9.63
C GLY A 123 13.22 18.61 -10.24
N ASN A 124 14.07 19.54 -10.70
CA ASN A 124 13.66 20.79 -11.39
C ASN A 124 12.55 21.58 -10.67
N GLY A 125 12.65 21.74 -9.35
CA GLY A 125 11.68 22.48 -8.55
C GLY A 125 10.43 21.70 -8.14
N GLN A 126 10.30 20.42 -8.54
CA GLN A 126 9.20 19.55 -8.10
C GLN A 126 9.59 18.74 -6.87
N ASN A 127 8.64 18.60 -5.95
CA ASN A 127 8.79 17.74 -4.77
C ASN A 127 8.84 16.26 -5.20
N PRO A 128 9.55 15.41 -4.44
CA PRO A 128 9.47 13.97 -4.65
C PRO A 128 8.04 13.46 -4.51
N LEU A 129 7.67 12.48 -5.34
CA LEU A 129 6.38 11.81 -5.29
C LEU A 129 6.13 11.24 -3.90
N HIS A 130 5.00 11.63 -3.31
CA HIS A 130 4.50 11.07 -2.08
C HIS A 130 3.17 10.35 -2.36
N LEU A 131 3.06 9.10 -1.94
CA LEU A 131 1.92 8.23 -2.18
C LEU A 131 1.37 7.72 -0.86
N VAL A 132 0.07 7.91 -0.65
CA VAL A 132 -0.69 7.27 0.42
C VAL A 132 -1.21 5.95 -0.12
N SER A 133 -0.87 4.84 0.53
CA SER A 133 -1.26 3.49 0.12
C SER A 133 -2.23 2.88 1.11
N ALA A 134 -3.21 2.12 0.61
CA ALA A 134 -4.10 1.28 1.41
C ALA A 134 -3.66 -0.19 1.30
N TRP A 135 -3.17 -0.73 2.40
CA TRP A 135 -2.59 -2.07 2.49
C TRP A 135 -3.49 -3.03 3.27
N ALA A 136 -3.96 -4.08 2.62
CA ALA A 136 -4.75 -5.14 3.22
C ALA A 136 -3.83 -6.16 3.91
N ASN A 137 -3.81 -6.18 5.25
CA ASN A 137 -2.75 -6.87 5.99
C ASN A 137 -2.75 -8.39 5.79
N GLN A 138 -3.95 -8.99 5.81
CA GLN A 138 -4.12 -10.44 5.72
C GLN A 138 -3.85 -10.94 4.30
N GLN A 139 -4.43 -10.24 3.31
CA GLN A 139 -4.28 -10.54 1.89
C GLN A 139 -2.85 -10.26 1.41
N ASN A 140 -2.13 -9.37 2.11
CA ASN A 140 -0.84 -8.83 1.72
C ASN A 140 -0.89 -8.19 0.33
N LEU A 141 -1.90 -7.35 0.09
CA LEU A 141 -2.13 -6.64 -1.17
C LEU A 141 -2.25 -5.15 -0.92
N VAL A 142 -1.76 -4.35 -1.87
CA VAL A 142 -2.08 -2.93 -1.96
C VAL A 142 -3.38 -2.78 -2.71
N LEU A 143 -4.45 -2.35 -2.06
CA LEU A 143 -5.77 -2.21 -2.67
C LEU A 143 -5.92 -0.92 -3.47
N GLY A 144 -5.19 0.13 -3.09
CA GLY A 144 -5.23 1.40 -3.78
C GLY A 144 -4.14 2.35 -3.29
N GLN A 145 -3.96 3.43 -4.04
CA GLN A 145 -3.03 4.49 -3.69
C GLN A 145 -3.51 5.86 -4.22
N GLU A 146 -3.12 6.91 -3.51
CA GLU A 146 -3.37 8.30 -3.90
C GLU A 146 -2.09 9.13 -3.78
N ALA A 147 -1.74 9.85 -4.86
CA ALA A 147 -0.60 10.74 -4.86
C ALA A 147 -0.93 12.08 -4.20
N THR A 148 0.07 12.65 -3.55
CA THR A 148 0.03 13.96 -2.91
C THR A 148 1.37 14.67 -3.09
N ASP A 149 1.36 15.99 -3.17
CA ASP A 149 2.57 16.79 -3.41
C ASP A 149 3.55 16.73 -2.23
N GLN A 150 3.05 16.55 -1.00
CA GLN A 150 3.84 16.54 0.23
C GLN A 150 3.15 15.71 1.33
N LYS A 151 3.94 15.31 2.34
CA LYS A 151 3.43 14.58 3.50
C LYS A 151 2.32 15.33 4.25
N SER A 152 2.40 16.66 4.31
CA SER A 152 1.36 17.50 4.93
C SER A 152 -0.01 17.36 4.26
N ASN A 153 -0.08 16.93 3.00
CA ASN A 153 -1.33 16.83 2.27
C ASN A 153 -1.91 15.39 2.30
N GLU A 154 -1.39 14.50 3.15
CA GLU A 154 -2.04 13.21 3.45
C GLU A 154 -3.48 13.41 3.93
N ILE A 155 -3.77 14.51 4.63
CA ILE A 155 -5.11 14.87 5.13
C ILE A 155 -6.16 14.94 4.00
N THR A 156 -5.76 15.32 2.78
CA THR A 156 -6.68 15.35 1.62
C THR A 156 -6.62 14.07 0.78
N ALA A 157 -5.46 13.43 0.72
CA ALA A 157 -5.26 12.18 -0.02
C ALA A 157 -6.00 10.99 0.62
N ILE A 158 -6.00 10.87 1.96
CA ILE A 158 -6.68 9.78 2.68
C ILE A 158 -8.18 9.76 2.37
N PRO A 159 -8.95 10.88 2.51
CA PRO A 159 -10.34 10.93 2.09
C PRO A 159 -10.59 10.50 0.65
N ALA A 160 -9.72 10.93 -0.28
CA ALA A 160 -9.83 10.61 -1.69
C ALA A 160 -9.59 9.13 -1.97
N LEU A 161 -8.64 8.52 -1.26
CA LEU A 161 -8.36 7.09 -1.34
C LEU A 161 -9.53 6.27 -0.78
N LEU A 162 -10.02 6.62 0.41
CA LEU A 162 -11.15 5.92 1.05
C LEU A 162 -12.40 5.89 0.16
N ARG A 163 -12.69 6.95 -0.59
CA ARG A 163 -13.85 6.99 -1.53
C ARG A 163 -13.75 5.99 -2.69
N LYS A 164 -12.55 5.48 -2.98
CA LYS A 164 -12.31 4.54 -4.09
C LYS A 164 -12.28 3.08 -3.64
N LEU A 165 -12.32 2.85 -2.33
CA LEU A 165 -12.18 1.53 -1.72
C LEU A 165 -13.51 1.11 -1.11
N ASP A 166 -13.77 -0.19 -1.18
CA ASP A 166 -14.80 -0.82 -0.36
C ASP A 166 -14.20 -1.06 1.03
N ILE A 167 -14.76 -0.39 2.03
CA ILE A 167 -14.25 -0.39 3.41
C ILE A 167 -15.31 -0.81 4.43
N GLU A 168 -16.47 -1.27 3.95
CA GLU A 168 -17.53 -1.76 4.83
C GLU A 168 -17.01 -2.94 5.68
N GLY A 169 -17.26 -2.91 6.98
CA GLY A 169 -16.79 -3.92 7.93
C GLY A 169 -15.28 -3.95 8.18
N CYS A 170 -14.50 -3.05 7.55
CA CYS A 170 -13.05 -3.05 7.66
C CYS A 170 -12.57 -2.17 8.83
N LEU A 171 -11.60 -2.65 9.62
CA LEU A 171 -10.87 -1.79 10.55
C LEU A 171 -9.76 -1.03 9.80
N ILE A 172 -9.86 0.28 9.77
CA ILE A 172 -8.91 1.18 9.11
C ILE A 172 -7.93 1.73 10.13
N THR A 173 -6.63 1.50 9.93
CA THR A 173 -5.60 2.07 10.79
C THR A 173 -4.83 3.16 10.09
N ILE A 174 -4.70 4.31 10.74
CA ILE A 174 -4.05 5.51 10.19
C ILE A 174 -3.05 6.04 11.21
N ASP A 175 -1.96 6.59 10.71
CA ASP A 175 -0.95 7.23 11.52
C ASP A 175 -1.47 8.52 12.21
N ALA A 176 -0.58 9.16 12.97
CA ALA A 176 -0.98 10.36 13.69
C ALA A 176 -1.34 11.51 12.75
N MET A 177 -0.64 11.67 11.63
CA MET A 177 -0.91 12.79 10.72
C MET A 177 -2.32 12.74 10.13
N GLY A 178 -2.78 11.54 9.75
CA GLY A 178 -4.13 11.32 9.22
C GLY A 178 -5.24 11.26 10.29
N THR A 179 -4.93 11.44 11.57
CA THR A 179 -5.93 11.42 12.65
C THR A 179 -6.74 12.71 12.68
N GLN A 180 -7.84 12.71 11.92
CA GLN A 180 -8.73 13.85 11.71
C GLN A 180 -10.20 13.44 11.92
N LYS A 181 -10.98 14.31 12.57
CA LYS A 181 -12.41 14.08 12.86
C LYS A 181 -13.24 13.82 11.58
N ALA A 182 -12.94 14.55 10.51
CA ALA A 182 -13.60 14.36 9.22
C ALA A 182 -13.29 12.99 8.57
N ILE A 183 -12.06 12.50 8.72
CA ILE A 183 -11.65 11.18 8.23
C ILE A 183 -12.33 10.08 9.05
N ALA A 184 -12.33 10.20 10.38
CA ALA A 184 -13.04 9.29 11.28
C ALA A 184 -14.52 9.18 10.92
N LYS A 185 -15.18 10.33 10.71
CA LYS A 185 -16.57 10.40 10.26
C LYS A 185 -16.78 9.70 8.92
N GLN A 186 -15.94 9.98 7.92
CA GLN A 186 -16.04 9.34 6.60
C GLN A 186 -15.93 7.82 6.68
N ILE A 187 -15.03 7.29 7.51
CA ILE A 187 -14.85 5.84 7.71
C ILE A 187 -16.13 5.21 8.27
N VAL A 188 -16.67 5.78 9.35
CA VAL A 188 -17.89 5.27 10.00
C VAL A 188 -19.12 5.39 9.10
N GLU A 189 -19.27 6.51 8.36
CA GLU A 189 -20.37 6.69 7.41
C GLU A 189 -20.33 5.70 6.24
N ALA A 190 -19.14 5.19 5.91
CA ALA A 190 -18.94 4.16 4.89
C ALA A 190 -19.03 2.73 5.46
N GLY A 191 -19.46 2.57 6.72
CA GLY A 191 -19.63 1.25 7.36
C GLY A 191 -18.34 0.60 7.83
N GLY A 192 -17.20 1.31 7.82
CA GLY A 192 -15.94 0.84 8.37
C GLY A 192 -15.72 1.32 9.80
N ASP A 193 -14.67 0.80 10.43
CA ASP A 193 -14.20 1.18 11.75
C ASP A 193 -12.82 1.82 11.67
N TYR A 194 -12.44 2.64 12.66
CA TYR A 194 -11.11 3.25 12.69
C TYR A 194 -10.32 2.87 13.94
N LEU A 195 -9.00 2.87 13.79
CA LEU A 195 -8.01 2.91 14.85
C LEU A 195 -6.96 3.96 14.49
N LEU A 196 -6.99 5.11 15.17
CA LEU A 196 -6.22 6.30 14.82
C LEU A 196 -5.18 6.59 15.88
N ALA A 197 -3.93 6.83 15.49
CA ALA A 197 -2.86 7.18 16.42
C ALA A 197 -2.99 8.64 16.88
N VAL A 198 -2.95 8.89 18.19
CA VAL A 198 -3.08 10.24 18.74
C VAL A 198 -1.72 10.75 19.23
N LYS A 199 -1.32 11.94 18.76
CA LYS A 199 -0.11 12.67 19.19
C LYS A 199 -0.39 14.18 19.25
N ASP A 200 0.63 15.00 19.07
CA ASP A 200 0.60 16.46 19.10
C ASP A 200 -0.38 17.10 18.09
N ASN A 201 -0.76 16.37 17.04
CA ASN A 201 -1.78 16.83 16.08
C ASN A 201 -3.19 16.94 16.68
N GLN A 202 -3.45 16.24 17.79
CA GLN A 202 -4.67 16.35 18.60
C GLN A 202 -4.26 16.52 20.06
N LYS A 203 -3.53 17.59 20.36
CA LYS A 203 -2.81 17.78 21.63
C LYS A 203 -3.67 17.52 22.87
N THR A 204 -4.82 18.18 23.00
CA THR A 204 -5.71 18.02 24.17
C THR A 204 -6.17 16.57 24.33
N LEU A 205 -6.61 15.93 23.25
CA LEU A 205 -6.98 14.51 23.23
C LEU A 205 -5.82 13.62 23.70
N ALA A 206 -4.61 13.89 23.21
CA ALA A 206 -3.42 13.13 23.57
C ALA A 206 -3.07 13.29 25.06
N GLU A 207 -3.17 14.50 25.59
CA GLU A 207 -2.92 14.84 26.99
C GLU A 207 -3.94 14.16 27.91
N ASP A 208 -5.23 14.22 27.58
CA ASP A 208 -6.29 13.58 28.36
C ASP A 208 -6.14 12.06 28.41
N ILE A 209 -5.87 11.43 27.25
CA ILE A 209 -5.65 9.98 27.17
C ILE A 209 -4.39 9.59 27.94
N ALA A 210 -3.30 10.35 27.80
CA ALA A 210 -2.05 10.08 28.52
C ALA A 210 -2.26 10.16 30.03
N LEU A 211 -2.93 11.22 30.51
CA LEU A 211 -3.23 11.42 31.93
C LEU A 211 -4.07 10.27 32.49
N PHE A 212 -5.09 9.83 31.75
CA PHE A 212 -5.92 8.70 32.13
C PHE A 212 -5.11 7.41 32.30
N PHE A 213 -4.22 7.08 31.36
CA PHE A 213 -3.42 5.86 31.46
C PHE A 213 -2.25 5.96 32.46
N GLU A 214 -1.79 7.17 32.79
CA GLU A 214 -0.82 7.40 33.86
C GLU A 214 -1.47 7.20 35.23
N LYS A 215 -2.69 7.71 35.42
CA LYS A 215 -3.43 7.68 36.69
C LYS A 215 -4.89 7.29 36.47
N PRO A 216 -5.17 6.00 36.19
CA PRO A 216 -6.54 5.53 35.98
C PRO A 216 -7.38 5.82 37.23
N PRO A 217 -8.50 6.54 37.12
CA PRO A 217 -9.37 6.81 38.26
C PRO A 217 -9.92 5.50 38.84
N ALA A 218 -10.20 5.48 40.15
CA ALA A 218 -10.80 4.33 40.80
C ALA A 218 -12.16 3.99 40.16
N GLY A 219 -12.39 2.71 39.85
CA GLY A 219 -13.62 2.22 39.23
C GLY A 219 -13.53 1.98 37.72
N TYR A 220 -12.48 2.45 37.04
CA TYR A 220 -12.23 2.11 35.65
C TYR A 220 -11.56 0.74 35.53
N VAL A 221 -12.09 -0.11 34.64
CA VAL A 221 -11.52 -1.41 34.31
C VAL A 221 -10.73 -1.29 33.02
N LEU A 222 -9.45 -1.63 33.07
CA LEU A 222 -8.60 -1.73 31.89
C LEU A 222 -8.44 -3.21 31.52
N ASP A 223 -8.63 -3.51 30.24
CA ASP A 223 -8.17 -4.79 29.70
C ASP A 223 -6.70 -4.64 29.26
N GLU A 224 -5.90 -5.68 29.48
CA GLU A 224 -4.46 -5.65 29.26
C GLU A 224 -3.95 -6.89 28.52
N ASP A 225 -3.02 -6.68 27.60
CA ASP A 225 -2.30 -7.75 26.90
C ASP A 225 -0.81 -7.43 26.87
N THR A 226 0.03 -8.38 27.28
CA THR A 226 1.49 -8.21 27.27
C THR A 226 2.12 -9.25 26.36
N LEU A 227 2.98 -8.78 25.46
CA LEU A 227 3.72 -9.60 24.52
C LEU A 227 5.22 -9.36 24.68
N VAL A 228 6.00 -10.44 24.77
CA VAL A 228 7.45 -10.40 24.78
C VAL A 228 7.97 -11.08 23.52
N GLU A 229 8.78 -10.37 22.75
CA GLU A 229 9.40 -10.88 21.51
C GLU A 229 10.91 -10.73 21.59
N LYS A 230 11.62 -11.78 21.16
CA LYS A 230 13.08 -11.76 21.02
C LYS A 230 13.42 -12.02 19.56
N ASP A 231 14.11 -11.08 18.92
CA ASP A 231 14.52 -11.19 17.53
C ASP A 231 15.86 -10.52 17.27
N HIS A 232 16.80 -11.21 16.60
CA HIS A 232 18.12 -10.68 16.21
C HIS A 232 18.86 -9.83 17.29
N GLY A 233 18.81 -10.26 18.56
CA GLY A 233 19.43 -9.55 19.69
C GLY A 233 18.67 -8.31 20.19
N ARG A 234 17.45 -8.08 19.67
CA ARG A 234 16.45 -7.16 20.21
C ARG A 234 15.49 -7.95 21.10
N LEU A 235 15.36 -7.55 22.36
CA LEU A 235 14.29 -8.01 23.25
C LEU A 235 13.27 -6.88 23.34
N GLU A 236 12.02 -7.14 23.01
CA GLU A 236 10.97 -6.15 23.07
C GLU A 236 9.77 -6.67 23.84
N THR A 237 9.44 -5.96 24.91
CA THR A 237 8.21 -6.17 25.65
C THR A 237 7.24 -5.07 25.23
N ARG A 238 6.03 -5.44 24.83
CA ARG A 238 4.94 -4.50 24.58
C ARG A 238 3.77 -4.82 25.49
N ARG A 239 3.20 -3.79 26.09
CA ARG A 239 1.98 -3.87 26.87
C ARG A 239 0.92 -2.98 26.22
N CYS A 240 -0.21 -3.58 25.89
CA CYS A 240 -1.41 -2.89 25.48
C CYS A 240 -2.35 -2.78 26.67
N ARG A 241 -2.84 -1.57 26.93
CA ARG A 241 -3.92 -1.28 27.88
C ARG A 241 -5.05 -0.61 27.13
N ILE A 242 -6.28 -1.07 27.30
CA ILE A 242 -7.46 -0.52 26.62
C ILE A 242 -8.55 -0.17 27.64
N CYS A 243 -9.22 0.96 27.42
CA CYS A 243 -10.42 1.34 28.15
C CYS A 243 -11.57 1.53 27.16
N THR A 244 -12.69 0.87 27.42
CA THR A 244 -13.93 1.01 26.64
C THR A 244 -14.93 1.98 27.29
N ASP A 245 -14.70 2.37 28.55
CA ASP A 245 -15.43 3.47 29.18
C ASP A 245 -14.76 4.81 28.86
N VAL A 246 -15.27 5.45 27.82
CA VAL A 246 -14.79 6.73 27.29
C VAL A 246 -15.76 7.89 27.58
N ALA A 247 -16.76 7.69 28.44
CA ALA A 247 -17.81 8.69 28.68
C ALA A 247 -17.29 9.98 29.32
N TRP A 248 -16.18 9.89 30.06
CA TRP A 248 -15.50 11.00 30.72
C TRP A 248 -14.74 11.94 29.77
N LEU A 249 -14.44 11.48 28.56
CA LEU A 249 -13.61 12.22 27.62
C LEU A 249 -14.43 13.34 26.96
N GLU A 250 -14.10 14.60 27.27
CA GLU A 250 -14.86 15.77 26.84
C GLU A 250 -15.05 15.82 25.31
N GLN A 251 -13.98 15.54 24.57
CA GLN A 251 -13.95 15.58 23.11
C GLN A 251 -14.62 14.36 22.44
N ARG A 252 -15.18 13.41 23.21
CA ARG A 252 -15.79 12.17 22.67
C ARG A 252 -16.82 12.44 21.59
N GLN A 253 -17.68 13.46 21.78
CA GLN A 253 -18.76 13.78 20.85
C GLN A 253 -18.25 14.24 19.47
N GLU A 254 -17.00 14.70 19.40
CA GLU A 254 -16.37 15.15 18.17
C GLU A 254 -15.82 13.99 17.32
N TRP A 255 -15.72 12.79 17.92
CA TRP A 255 -15.23 11.57 17.29
C TRP A 255 -16.37 10.58 17.11
N VAL A 256 -16.93 10.57 15.89
CA VAL A 256 -18.07 9.72 15.53
C VAL A 256 -17.76 8.26 15.82
N GLY A 257 -18.58 7.61 16.65
CA GLY A 257 -18.41 6.20 16.98
C GLY A 257 -17.31 5.88 18.00
N LEU A 258 -16.63 6.87 18.60
CA LEU A 258 -15.58 6.60 19.60
C LEU A 258 -16.06 5.68 20.73
N ALA A 259 -15.45 4.51 20.82
CA ALA A 259 -15.83 3.44 21.74
C ALA A 259 -14.68 2.94 22.62
N SER A 260 -13.42 3.20 22.26
CA SER A 260 -12.30 2.87 23.14
C SER A 260 -11.07 3.76 22.93
N ILE A 261 -10.26 3.86 23.98
CA ILE A 261 -8.93 4.45 23.97
C ILE A 261 -7.89 3.39 24.32
N ILE A 262 -6.71 3.47 23.70
CA ILE A 262 -5.67 2.44 23.80
C ILE A 262 -4.33 3.10 24.12
N CYS A 263 -3.56 2.47 25.01
CA CYS A 263 -2.17 2.80 25.30
C CYS A 263 -1.29 1.60 24.98
N ILE A 264 -0.29 1.81 24.12
CA ILE A 264 0.76 0.84 23.83
C ILE A 264 2.06 1.34 24.43
N GLU A 265 2.57 0.60 25.39
CA GLU A 265 3.88 0.80 25.99
C GLU A 265 4.87 -0.20 25.42
N SER A 266 6.05 0.25 25.04
CA SER A 266 7.07 -0.58 24.42
C SER A 266 8.42 -0.35 25.08
N TRP A 267 9.01 -1.42 25.62
CA TRP A 267 10.37 -1.47 26.13
C TRP A 267 11.22 -2.28 25.17
N VAL A 268 12.22 -1.65 24.56
CA VAL A 268 13.12 -2.28 23.60
C VAL A 268 14.52 -2.28 24.17
N GLU A 269 15.10 -3.48 24.33
CA GLU A 269 16.49 -3.69 24.69
C GLU A 269 17.27 -4.17 23.48
N LYS A 270 18.31 -3.44 23.08
CA LYS A 270 19.18 -3.82 21.97
C LYS A 270 20.60 -3.34 22.22
N ALA A 271 21.57 -4.25 22.13
CA ALA A 271 23.00 -3.96 22.31
C ALA A 271 23.32 -3.16 23.58
N GLY A 272 22.69 -3.53 24.71
CA GLY A 272 22.89 -2.87 26.01
C GLY A 272 22.22 -1.50 26.16
N LYS A 273 21.40 -1.07 25.20
CA LYS A 273 20.59 0.15 25.29
C LYS A 273 19.11 -0.21 25.43
N SER A 274 18.45 0.45 26.38
CA SER A 274 17.00 0.32 26.59
C SER A 274 16.31 1.58 26.11
N THR A 275 15.25 1.42 25.32
CA THR A 275 14.38 2.52 24.88
C THR A 275 12.97 2.22 25.34
N TYR A 276 12.31 3.23 25.91
CA TYR A 276 10.90 3.17 26.28
C TYR A 276 10.11 4.13 25.39
N SER A 277 8.92 3.71 24.97
CA SER A 277 8.00 4.57 24.21
C SER A 277 6.56 4.26 24.56
N ILE A 278 5.73 5.29 24.57
CA ILE A 278 4.28 5.21 24.77
C ILE A 278 3.60 5.74 23.51
N ARG A 279 2.52 5.09 23.09
CA ARG A 279 1.67 5.54 21.98
C ARG A 279 0.21 5.41 22.38
N HIS A 280 -0.58 6.43 22.05
CA HIS A 280 -2.00 6.47 22.32
C HIS A 280 -2.80 6.35 21.04
N TYR A 281 -3.97 5.73 21.13
CA TYR A 281 -4.89 5.56 20.02
C TYR A 281 -6.33 5.74 20.46
N ILE A 282 -7.17 6.13 19.52
CA ILE A 282 -8.64 6.09 19.63
C ILE A 282 -9.20 5.09 18.63
N CYS A 283 -10.30 4.44 18.99
CA CYS A 283 -10.93 3.41 18.17
C CYS A 283 -12.47 3.52 18.19
N SER A 284 -13.12 3.27 17.05
CA SER A 284 -14.59 3.20 16.97
C SER A 284 -15.17 1.90 17.50
N LEU A 285 -14.33 0.88 17.75
CA LEU A 285 -14.74 -0.40 18.30
C LEU A 285 -14.41 -0.52 19.79
N ALA A 286 -15.32 -1.15 20.54
CA ALA A 286 -15.02 -1.67 21.87
C ALA A 286 -14.26 -3.00 21.73
N MET A 287 -12.93 -2.92 21.63
CA MET A 287 -12.07 -4.07 21.41
C MET A 287 -11.49 -4.63 22.72
N ILE A 288 -10.91 -5.83 22.64
CA ILE A 288 -10.03 -6.37 23.68
C ILE A 288 -8.57 -5.98 23.40
N ALA A 289 -7.74 -5.92 24.44
CA ALA A 289 -6.35 -5.49 24.38
C ALA A 289 -5.53 -6.30 23.37
N LYS A 290 -5.77 -7.62 23.29
CA LYS A 290 -5.10 -8.50 22.33
C LYS A 290 -5.39 -8.13 20.86
N ALA A 291 -6.64 -7.78 20.54
CA ALA A 291 -7.03 -7.37 19.19
C ALA A 291 -6.46 -6.00 18.83
N ALA A 292 -6.50 -5.04 19.78
CA ALA A 292 -5.87 -3.73 19.64
C ALA A 292 -4.35 -3.86 19.41
N GLN A 293 -3.67 -4.67 20.21
CA GLN A 293 -2.26 -4.95 20.07
C GLN A 293 -1.93 -5.52 18.69
N TYR A 294 -2.73 -6.46 18.19
CA TYR A 294 -2.57 -6.99 16.83
C TYR A 294 -2.77 -5.91 15.75
N ALA A 295 -3.84 -5.12 15.83
CA ALA A 295 -4.15 -4.08 14.83
C ALA A 295 -3.07 -3.00 14.76
N VAL A 296 -2.60 -2.50 15.93
CA VAL A 296 -1.50 -1.53 16.00
C VAL A 296 -0.22 -2.11 15.39
N ARG A 297 0.15 -3.35 15.76
CA ARG A 297 1.35 -3.99 15.21
C ARG A 297 1.26 -4.20 13.71
N SER A 298 0.08 -4.57 13.22
CA SER A 298 -0.19 -4.78 11.81
C SER A 298 -0.06 -3.48 11.02
N HIS A 299 -0.42 -2.31 11.60
CA HIS A 299 -0.15 -1.02 10.98
C HIS A 299 1.36 -0.84 10.72
N TRP A 300 2.22 -1.03 11.72
CA TRP A 300 3.68 -0.96 11.54
C TRP A 300 4.24 -1.97 10.54
N ALA A 301 3.51 -3.08 10.31
CA ALA A 301 3.92 -4.05 9.31
C ALA A 301 3.88 -3.48 7.89
N ILE A 302 3.14 -2.39 7.60
CA ILE A 302 3.16 -1.75 6.27
C ILE A 302 4.55 -1.24 5.89
N GLU A 303 5.30 -0.68 6.84
CA GLU A 303 6.67 -0.20 6.61
C GLU A 303 7.58 -1.35 6.15
N ASN A 304 7.44 -2.53 6.77
CA ASN A 304 8.28 -3.69 6.48
C ASN A 304 7.77 -4.54 5.31
N LYS A 305 6.46 -4.74 5.22
CA LYS A 305 5.83 -5.61 4.21
C LYS A 305 5.64 -4.89 2.89
N LEU A 306 5.37 -3.58 2.89
CA LEU A 306 5.17 -2.82 1.66
C LEU A 306 6.37 -1.92 1.36
N HIS A 307 6.63 -0.91 2.22
CA HIS A 307 7.57 0.15 1.90
C HIS A 307 9.00 -0.36 1.69
N TRP A 308 9.49 -1.22 2.59
CA TRP A 308 10.80 -1.85 2.45
C TRP A 308 10.90 -2.74 1.20
N VAL A 309 9.81 -3.44 0.85
CA VAL A 309 9.78 -4.26 -0.38
C VAL A 309 9.88 -3.38 -1.62
N LEU A 310 9.17 -2.26 -1.66
CA LEU A 310 9.29 -1.30 -2.77
C LEU A 310 10.72 -0.74 -2.87
N ASP A 311 11.33 -0.39 -1.74
CA ASP A 311 12.68 0.20 -1.71
C ASP A 311 13.77 -0.79 -2.11
N VAL A 312 13.78 -1.96 -1.48
CA VAL A 312 14.89 -2.91 -1.58
C VAL A 312 14.65 -3.91 -2.69
N LEU A 313 13.42 -4.44 -2.80
CA LEU A 313 13.10 -5.39 -3.84
C LEU A 313 12.83 -4.69 -5.16
N MET A 314 11.98 -3.66 -5.21
CA MET A 314 11.58 -2.99 -6.47
C MET A 314 12.41 -1.75 -6.84
N ARG A 315 13.45 -1.45 -6.03
CA ARG A 315 14.38 -0.32 -6.21
C ARG A 315 13.72 1.04 -6.38
N GLU A 316 12.55 1.25 -5.77
CA GLU A 316 11.75 2.45 -5.96
C GLU A 316 12.49 3.72 -5.50
N ASP A 317 13.18 3.68 -4.37
CA ASP A 317 13.96 4.82 -3.85
C ASP A 317 15.16 5.18 -4.74
N LEU A 318 15.58 4.29 -5.65
CA LEU A 318 16.66 4.53 -6.61
C LEU A 318 16.15 5.08 -7.95
N ALA A 319 14.85 4.99 -8.23
CA ALA A 319 14.25 5.46 -9.47
C ALA A 319 14.38 6.99 -9.60
N ARG A 320 14.70 7.46 -10.82
CA ARG A 320 14.93 8.88 -11.13
C ARG A 320 13.97 9.43 -12.18
N ASN A 321 12.82 8.78 -12.36
CA ASN A 321 11.75 9.28 -13.21
C ASN A 321 11.19 10.56 -12.56
N ARG A 322 11.32 11.69 -13.26
CA ARG A 322 11.04 13.05 -12.77
C ARG A 322 10.12 13.85 -13.69
N SER A 323 9.66 13.23 -14.77
CA SER A 323 8.88 13.90 -15.82
C SER A 323 7.41 13.54 -15.67
N ASN A 324 6.55 14.56 -15.60
CA ASN A 324 5.09 14.44 -15.60
C ASN A 324 4.60 13.32 -14.67
N HIS A 325 3.89 12.32 -15.21
CA HIS A 325 3.32 11.21 -14.43
C HIS A 325 4.21 9.97 -14.34
N GLY A 326 5.44 10.01 -14.87
CA GLY A 326 6.29 8.82 -15.00
C GLY A 326 6.60 8.15 -13.67
N ALA A 327 6.91 8.94 -12.62
CA ALA A 327 7.16 8.40 -11.29
C ALA A 327 5.93 7.65 -10.74
N HIS A 328 4.75 8.26 -10.85
CA HIS A 328 3.50 7.70 -10.34
C HIS A 328 3.10 6.44 -11.12
N ASN A 329 3.14 6.48 -12.45
CA ASN A 329 2.75 5.32 -13.27
C ASN A 329 3.70 4.13 -13.09
N LEU A 330 5.00 4.37 -12.84
CA LEU A 330 5.93 3.28 -12.50
C LEU A 330 5.72 2.77 -11.07
N ALA A 331 5.30 3.59 -10.13
CA ALA A 331 4.89 3.14 -8.79
C ALA A 331 3.67 2.20 -8.88
N ILE A 332 2.67 2.54 -9.71
CA ILE A 332 1.54 1.65 -10.02
C ILE A 332 2.03 0.30 -10.54
N LEU A 333 2.95 0.26 -11.51
CA LEU A 333 3.52 -1.00 -12.00
C LEU A 333 4.24 -1.81 -10.91
N ARG A 334 5.00 -1.15 -10.03
CA ARG A 334 5.67 -1.82 -8.91
C ARG A 334 4.67 -2.44 -7.92
N HIS A 335 3.59 -1.74 -7.63
CA HIS A 335 2.50 -2.27 -6.81
C HIS A 335 1.81 -3.46 -7.47
N MET A 336 1.51 -3.37 -8.77
CA MET A 336 0.96 -4.51 -9.53
C MET A 336 1.88 -5.73 -9.48
N GLY A 337 3.17 -5.55 -9.77
CA GLY A 337 4.14 -6.63 -9.68
C GLY A 337 4.25 -7.22 -8.27
N THR A 338 4.21 -6.37 -7.24
CA THR A 338 4.23 -6.79 -5.84
C THR A 338 2.98 -7.58 -5.47
N ASN A 339 1.80 -7.14 -5.90
CA ASN A 339 0.54 -7.84 -5.66
C ASN A 339 0.56 -9.23 -6.31
N LEU A 340 0.97 -9.35 -7.58
CA LEU A 340 1.10 -10.65 -8.26
C LEU A 340 2.07 -11.59 -7.55
N LEU A 341 3.25 -11.09 -7.16
CA LEU A 341 4.23 -11.88 -6.40
C LEU A 341 3.72 -12.29 -5.02
N ARG A 342 2.83 -11.52 -4.39
CA ARG A 342 2.29 -11.87 -3.07
C ARG A 342 1.07 -12.77 -3.16
N ASN A 343 0.32 -12.65 -4.24
CA ASN A 343 -0.89 -13.41 -4.46
C ASN A 343 -0.59 -14.88 -4.81
N ASP A 344 0.50 -15.17 -5.52
CA ASP A 344 0.90 -16.56 -5.74
C ASP A 344 1.32 -17.22 -4.41
N LYS A 345 0.52 -18.20 -3.97
CA LYS A 345 0.73 -18.99 -2.75
C LYS A 345 1.41 -20.33 -3.01
N THR A 346 1.62 -20.70 -4.28
CA THR A 346 2.22 -21.98 -4.65
C THR A 346 3.74 -21.97 -4.44
N ASN A 347 4.38 -20.82 -4.66
CA ASN A 347 5.82 -20.67 -4.50
C ASN A 347 6.17 -20.15 -3.09
N LYS A 348 6.82 -21.01 -2.29
CA LYS A 348 7.18 -20.76 -0.89
C LYS A 348 8.53 -20.03 -0.72
N HIS A 349 9.23 -19.69 -1.80
CA HIS A 349 10.47 -18.93 -1.70
C HIS A 349 10.23 -17.47 -1.30
N SER A 350 11.29 -16.78 -0.87
CA SER A 350 11.22 -15.36 -0.54
C SER A 350 10.85 -14.52 -1.77
N LEU A 351 10.21 -13.35 -1.57
CA LEU A 351 9.84 -12.44 -2.67
C LEU A 351 11.03 -12.08 -3.56
N LYS A 352 12.23 -11.96 -2.98
CA LYS A 352 13.47 -11.75 -3.73
C LYS A 352 13.79 -12.88 -4.69
N VAL A 353 13.70 -14.12 -4.23
CA VAL A 353 13.97 -15.30 -5.07
C VAL A 353 12.88 -15.45 -6.12
N ARG A 354 11.62 -15.24 -5.75
CA ARG A 354 10.47 -15.29 -6.65
C ARG A 354 10.57 -14.25 -7.77
N ARG A 355 10.89 -12.99 -7.45
CA ARG A 355 11.12 -11.95 -8.47
C ARG A 355 12.27 -12.33 -9.41
N LYS A 356 13.38 -12.85 -8.88
CA LYS A 356 14.49 -13.34 -9.71
C LYS A 356 14.08 -14.52 -10.60
N GLN A 357 13.34 -15.47 -10.05
CA GLN A 357 12.83 -16.62 -10.79
C GLN A 357 11.92 -16.20 -11.95
N ALA A 358 11.10 -15.16 -11.77
CA ALA A 358 10.30 -14.59 -12.84
C ALA A 358 11.15 -13.98 -13.97
N GLY A 359 12.38 -13.55 -13.67
CA GLY A 359 13.36 -13.14 -14.68
C GLY A 359 14.12 -14.28 -15.34
N TRP A 360 14.17 -15.46 -14.72
CA TRP A 360 14.91 -16.64 -15.22
C TRP A 360 14.02 -17.64 -15.96
N SER A 361 12.74 -17.70 -15.61
CA SER A 361 11.78 -18.67 -16.13
C SER A 361 10.54 -17.95 -16.64
N THR A 362 10.36 -17.98 -17.95
CA THR A 362 9.16 -17.45 -18.61
C THR A 362 7.91 -18.24 -18.24
N ASP A 363 8.04 -19.51 -17.84
CA ASP A 363 6.90 -20.31 -17.36
C ASP A 363 6.42 -19.86 -15.99
N TYR A 364 7.33 -19.56 -15.06
CA TYR A 364 6.95 -18.98 -13.77
C TYR A 364 6.42 -17.54 -13.93
N LEU A 365 6.97 -16.76 -14.86
CA LEU A 365 6.42 -15.44 -15.19
C LEU A 365 5.01 -15.54 -15.79
N ALA A 366 4.76 -16.49 -16.70
CA ALA A 366 3.42 -16.78 -17.20
C ALA A 366 2.48 -17.15 -16.05
N GLN A 367 2.90 -18.07 -15.17
CA GLN A 367 2.13 -18.45 -14.00
C GLN A 367 1.75 -17.24 -13.13
N LEU A 368 2.66 -16.29 -12.92
CA LEU A 368 2.39 -15.07 -12.16
C LEU A 368 1.38 -14.16 -12.86
N LEU A 369 1.44 -14.04 -14.19
CA LEU A 369 0.51 -13.21 -14.96
C LEU A 369 -0.86 -13.88 -15.12
N GLU A 370 -0.89 -15.19 -15.25
CA GLU A 370 -2.07 -15.98 -15.57
C GLU A 370 -2.78 -16.55 -14.33
N GLN A 371 -2.41 -16.10 -13.14
CA GLN A 371 -3.02 -16.55 -11.88
C GLN A 371 -4.55 -16.60 -12.04
N VAL A 372 -5.09 -17.80 -11.92
CA VAL A 372 -6.52 -18.04 -11.89
C VAL A 372 -6.98 -17.69 -10.48
N MET A 373 -7.96 -16.80 -10.39
CA MET A 373 -8.55 -16.37 -9.12
C MET A 373 -9.49 -17.43 -8.57
#